data_AF-A0A852VXM9-F1
#
_entry.id   AF-A0A852VXM9-F1
#
_cell.length_a   1.000
_cell.length_b   1.000
_cell.length_c   1.000
_cell.angle_alpha   90.00
_cell.angle_beta   90.00
_cell.angle_gamma   90.00
#
_symmetry.space_group_name_H-M   'P 1'
#
loop_
_entity.id
_entity.type
_entity.pdbx_description
1 polymer ?
#
loop_
_entity_poly.entity_id
_entity_poly.type
_entity_poly.pdbx_seq_one_letter_code
_entity_poly.pdbx_strand_id
1 'polypeptide(L)'
;MRTTARTLSDIALRSMALIGFYLGASWIVGLLPGSGGANIGAGLLLFVVIMVLSGLGGLYDGRRAGFLRTVVIWAATSVIVAMGMVALIDGFHPFDADIFWSDLRDIGALMVGLVVMPALLGGLITGLTRADREYRSCPDR
;
A
#
# COMPACT_ATOMS: atom_id res chain seq x y z
N MET A 1 -1.47 25.72 -0.07
CA MET A 1 -0.56 25.26 1.02
C MET A 1 -1.20 24.28 2.01
N ARG A 2 -2.39 24.55 2.57
CA ARG A 2 -3.03 23.59 3.52
C ARG A 2 -3.42 22.24 2.90
N THR A 3 -3.77 22.21 1.61
CA THR A 3 -4.17 21.00 0.87
C THR A 3 -2.98 20.09 0.52
N THR A 4 -1.85 20.68 0.16
CA THR A 4 -0.60 19.96 -0.11
C THR A 4 -0.04 19.34 1.15
N ALA A 5 0.02 20.09 2.27
CA ALA A 5 0.49 19.56 3.55
C ALA A 5 -0.32 18.33 4.03
N ARG A 6 -1.66 18.37 3.89
CA ARG A 6 -2.53 17.24 4.24
C ARG A 6 -2.29 16.00 3.36
N THR A 7 -2.05 16.20 2.08
CA THR A 7 -1.80 15.08 1.15
C THR A 7 -0.45 14.43 1.43
N LEU A 8 0.58 15.22 1.76
CA LEU A 8 1.88 14.69 2.17
C LEU A 8 1.79 13.94 3.50
N SER A 9 1.07 14.47 4.50
CA SER A 9 0.84 13.75 5.76
C SER A 9 0.06 12.46 5.53
N ASP A 10 -0.90 12.48 4.60
CA ASP A 10 -1.68 11.29 4.27
C ASP A 10 -0.77 10.18 3.70
N ILE A 11 0.07 10.51 2.72
CA ILE A 11 1.03 9.58 2.11
C ILE A 11 2.01 9.04 3.16
N ALA A 12 2.57 9.92 4.00
CA ALA A 12 3.53 9.54 5.04
C ALA A 12 2.91 8.55 6.04
N LEU A 13 1.71 8.85 6.56
CA LEU A 13 1.04 7.97 7.52
C LEU A 13 0.75 6.59 6.95
N ARG A 14 0.31 6.50 5.69
CA ARG A 14 -0.01 5.22 5.04
C ARG A 14 1.25 4.41 4.76
N SER A 15 2.30 5.08 4.30
CA SER A 15 3.61 4.44 4.08
C SER A 15 4.19 3.90 5.39
N MET A 16 4.17 4.72 6.45
CA MET A 16 4.63 4.31 7.78
C MET A 16 3.80 3.16 8.36
N ALA A 17 2.48 3.18 8.18
CA ALA A 17 1.62 2.10 8.65
C ALA A 17 1.94 0.77 7.95
N LEU A 18 2.13 0.77 6.63
CA LEU A 18 2.45 -0.45 5.87
C LEU A 18 3.85 -0.98 6.16
N ILE A 19 4.86 -0.10 6.18
CA ILE A 19 6.24 -0.47 6.51
C ILE A 19 6.33 -0.95 7.96
N GLY A 20 5.70 -0.22 8.89
CA GLY A 20 5.67 -0.60 10.31
C GLY A 20 4.98 -1.94 10.55
N PHE A 21 3.86 -2.19 9.86
CA PHE A 21 3.19 -3.48 9.92
C PHE A 21 4.08 -4.62 9.42
N TYR A 22 4.73 -4.44 8.28
CA TYR A 22 5.67 -5.42 7.74
C TYR A 22 6.79 -5.74 8.72
N LEU A 23 7.46 -4.72 9.26
CA LEU A 23 8.55 -4.89 10.21
C LEU A 23 8.09 -5.63 11.47
N GLY A 24 6.93 -5.26 12.00
CA GLY A 24 6.32 -5.95 13.15
C GLY A 24 5.99 -7.41 12.85
N ALA A 25 5.41 -7.70 11.69
CA ALA A 25 5.08 -9.05 11.27
C ALA A 25 6.34 -9.92 11.09
N SER A 26 7.37 -9.40 10.41
CA SER A 26 8.65 -10.10 10.22
C SER A 26 9.35 -10.38 11.56
N TRP A 27 9.29 -9.43 12.49
CA TRP A 27 9.85 -9.63 13.84
C TRP A 27 9.13 -10.76 14.60
N ILE A 28 7.80 -10.79 14.57
CA ILE A 28 7.01 -11.84 15.21
C ILE A 28 7.32 -13.22 14.62
N VAL A 29 7.42 -13.32 13.29
CA VAL A 29 7.73 -14.57 12.59
C VAL A 29 9.13 -15.08 12.96
N GLY A 30 10.09 -14.18 13.11
CA GLY A 30 11.45 -14.52 13.54
C GLY A 30 11.54 -15.13 14.95
N LEU A 31 10.52 -14.96 15.78
CA LEU A 31 10.45 -15.54 17.13
C LEU A 31 9.90 -16.98 17.17
N LEU A 32 9.36 -17.49 16.05
CA LEU A 32 8.73 -18.81 16.01
C LEU A 32 9.74 -19.93 15.67
N PRO A 33 9.82 -21.02 16.47
CA PRO A 33 10.71 -22.14 16.19
C PRO A 33 10.20 -22.98 14.99
N GLY A 34 11.10 -23.34 14.06
CA GLY A 34 10.77 -24.17 12.88
C GLY A 34 10.61 -23.40 11.55
N SER A 35 11.57 -22.54 11.23
CA SER A 35 11.44 -21.45 10.24
C SER A 35 11.27 -21.83 8.77
N GLY A 36 11.61 -23.05 8.34
CA GLY A 36 11.60 -23.40 6.90
C GLY A 36 10.21 -23.31 6.23
N GLY A 37 9.22 -24.04 6.76
CA GLY A 37 7.84 -24.04 6.24
C GLY A 37 7.01 -22.84 6.71
N ALA A 38 7.32 -22.32 7.91
CA ALA A 38 6.65 -21.15 8.48
C ALA A 38 6.87 -19.87 7.66
N ASN A 39 8.02 -19.75 6.98
CA ASN A 39 8.38 -18.57 6.19
C ASN A 39 7.50 -18.37 4.95
N ILE A 40 7.08 -19.44 4.25
CA ILE A 40 6.17 -19.34 3.10
C ILE A 40 4.78 -18.89 3.56
N GLY A 41 4.27 -19.50 4.64
CA GLY A 41 2.98 -19.14 5.23
C GLY A 41 2.97 -17.69 5.72
N ALA A 42 4.05 -17.25 6.36
CA ALA A 42 4.22 -15.86 6.81
C ALA A 42 4.21 -14.87 5.64
N GLY A 43 4.93 -15.16 4.56
CA GLY A 43 4.95 -14.33 3.36
C GLY A 43 3.57 -14.18 2.73
N LEU A 44 2.81 -15.28 2.60
CA LEU A 44 1.43 -15.26 2.09
C LEU A 44 0.48 -14.50 3.02
N LEU A 45 0.60 -14.68 4.34
CA LEU A 45 -0.24 -13.97 5.30
C LEU A 45 0.02 -12.46 5.24
N LEU A 46 1.29 -12.06 5.17
CA LEU A 46 1.70 -10.67 5.01
C LEU A 46 1.18 -10.09 3.69
N PHE A 47 1.25 -10.85 2.60
CA PHE A 47 0.69 -10.47 1.30
C PHE A 47 -0.82 -10.17 1.41
N VAL A 48 -1.59 -11.06 2.03
CA VAL A 48 -3.04 -10.87 2.23
C VAL A 48 -3.32 -9.66 3.11
N VAL A 49 -2.56 -9.46 4.19
CA VAL A 49 -2.80 -8.31 5.08
C VAL A 49 -2.48 -6.99 4.38
N ILE A 50 -1.38 -6.87 3.64
CA ILE A 50 -1.07 -5.67 2.86
C ILE A 50 -2.18 -5.40 1.84
N MET A 51 -2.67 -6.45 1.17
CA MET A 51 -3.78 -6.35 0.23
C MET A 51 -5.05 -5.81 0.91
N VAL A 52 -5.42 -6.35 2.08
CA VAL A 52 -6.60 -5.92 2.84
C VAL A 52 -6.45 -4.49 3.36
N LEU A 53 -5.31 -4.16 3.99
CA LEU A 53 -5.05 -2.81 4.51
C LEU A 53 -5.07 -1.77 3.38
N SER A 54 -4.49 -2.10 2.23
CA SER A 54 -4.50 -1.21 1.06
C SER A 54 -5.92 -1.06 0.50
N GLY A 55 -6.67 -2.15 0.39
CA GLY A 55 -8.07 -2.10 -0.05
C GLY A 55 -8.99 -1.29 0.87
N LEU A 56 -8.91 -1.53 2.18
CA LEU A 56 -9.68 -0.78 3.18
C LEU A 56 -9.26 0.70 3.25
N GLY A 57 -7.96 0.97 3.13
CA GLY A 57 -7.43 2.33 3.05
C GLY A 57 -7.90 3.07 1.80
N GLY A 58 -7.89 2.41 0.64
CA GLY A 58 -8.43 2.93 -0.61
C GLY A 58 -9.94 3.20 -0.53
N LEU A 59 -10.70 2.30 0.12
CA LEU A 59 -12.13 2.49 0.42
C LEU A 59 -12.34 3.73 1.30
N TYR A 60 -11.58 3.86 2.38
CA TYR A 60 -11.66 5.01 3.29
C TYR A 60 -11.35 6.33 2.56
N ASP A 61 -10.27 6.36 1.78
CA ASP A 61 -9.84 7.55 1.05
C ASP A 61 -10.80 7.91 -0.09
N GLY A 62 -11.30 6.92 -0.83
CA GLY A 62 -12.31 7.15 -1.87
C GLY A 62 -13.58 7.78 -1.29
N ARG A 63 -14.02 7.31 -0.11
CA ARG A 63 -15.16 7.90 0.63
C ARG A 63 -14.90 9.28 1.19
N ARG A 64 -13.65 9.68 1.45
CA ARG A 64 -13.36 10.97 2.08
C ARG A 64 -12.93 12.02 1.08
N ALA A 65 -12.12 11.63 0.10
CA ALA A 65 -11.35 12.52 -0.77
C ALA A 65 -11.69 12.39 -2.26
N GLY A 66 -12.42 11.33 -2.65
CA GLY A 66 -12.75 11.04 -4.04
C GLY A 66 -11.67 10.23 -4.77
N PHE A 67 -12.07 9.56 -5.86
CA PHE A 67 -11.26 8.55 -6.54
C PHE A 67 -9.89 9.06 -7.03
N LEU A 68 -9.86 10.22 -7.71
CA LEU A 68 -8.60 10.76 -8.24
C LEU A 68 -7.56 11.05 -7.15
N ARG A 69 -8.01 11.59 -6.00
CA ARG A 69 -7.11 11.85 -4.87
C ARG A 69 -6.62 10.54 -4.24
N THR A 70 -7.47 9.52 -4.17
CA THR A 70 -7.07 8.16 -3.75
C THR A 70 -5.99 7.60 -4.67
N VAL A 71 -6.16 7.67 -5.99
CA VAL A 71 -5.15 7.19 -6.96
C VAL A 71 -3.79 7.81 -6.69
N VAL A 72 -3.73 9.14 -6.53
CA VAL A 72 -2.47 9.85 -6.28
C VAL A 72 -1.82 9.45 -4.95
N ILE A 73 -2.60 9.39 -3.86
CA ILE A 73 -2.08 9.02 -2.53
C ILE A 73 -1.52 7.60 -2.54
N TRP A 74 -2.25 6.65 -3.12
CA TRP A 74 -1.87 5.24 -3.10
C TRP A 74 -0.77 4.91 -4.11
N ALA A 75 -0.73 5.59 -5.27
CA ALA A 75 0.42 5.52 -6.18
C ALA A 75 1.71 5.98 -5.48
N ALA A 76 1.70 7.15 -4.85
CA ALA A 76 2.86 7.67 -4.12
C ALA A 76 3.26 6.77 -2.94
N THR A 77 2.28 6.32 -2.15
CA THR A 77 2.49 5.39 -1.03
C THR A 77 3.16 4.10 -1.51
N SER A 78 2.70 3.53 -2.63
CA SER A 78 3.25 2.28 -3.16
C SER A 78 4.71 2.38 -3.57
N VAL A 79 5.13 3.52 -4.15
CA VAL A 79 6.52 3.76 -4.53
C VAL A 79 7.40 3.86 -3.27
N ILE A 80 6.94 4.58 -2.24
CA ILE A 80 7.66 4.70 -0.96
C ILE A 80 7.79 3.33 -0.29
N VAL A 81 6.71 2.56 -0.24
CA VAL A 81 6.71 1.21 0.34
C VAL A 81 7.65 0.29 -0.43
N ALA A 82 7.59 0.27 -1.76
CA ALA A 82 8.46 -0.56 -2.59
C ALA A 82 9.95 -0.22 -2.38
N MET A 83 10.32 1.07 -2.44
CA MET A 83 11.69 1.51 -2.16
C MET A 83 12.12 1.16 -0.73
N GLY A 84 11.24 1.38 0.26
CA GLY A 84 11.51 1.05 1.66
C GLY A 84 11.76 -0.43 1.89
N MET A 85 10.96 -1.31 1.28
CA MET A 85 11.14 -2.76 1.39
C MET A 85 12.44 -3.23 0.74
N VAL A 86 12.73 -2.77 -0.48
CA VAL A 86 13.97 -3.14 -1.17
C VAL A 86 15.19 -2.65 -0.39
N ALA A 87 15.16 -1.41 0.10
CA ALA A 87 16.23 -0.88 0.95
C ALA A 87 16.40 -1.65 2.27
N LEU A 88 15.31 -2.15 2.86
CA LEU A 88 15.36 -3.00 4.05
C LEU A 88 15.97 -4.37 3.76
N ILE A 89 15.69 -4.95 2.59
CA ILE A 89 16.25 -6.24 2.16
C ILE A 89 17.75 -6.11 1.88
N ASP A 90 18.13 -5.08 1.11
CA ASP A 90 19.52 -4.84 0.72
C ASP A 90 20.40 -4.33 1.88
N GLY A 91 19.80 -3.61 2.84
CA GLY A 91 20.50 -3.06 4.01
C GLY A 91 21.15 -4.08 4.95
N PHE A 92 20.96 -5.38 4.72
CA PHE A 92 21.67 -6.46 5.41
C PHE A 92 23.05 -6.79 4.79
N HIS A 93 23.39 -6.17 3.66
CA HIS A 93 24.65 -6.38 2.92
C HIS A 93 25.34 -5.04 2.59
N PRO A 94 26.63 -5.05 2.18
CA PRO A 94 27.26 -3.87 1.60
C PRO A 94 26.44 -3.41 0.39
N PHE A 95 26.09 -2.13 0.36
CA PHE A 95 25.21 -1.57 -0.68
C PHE A 95 25.77 -1.82 -2.09
N ASP A 96 25.00 -2.53 -2.90
CA ASP A 96 25.28 -2.78 -4.31
C ASP A 96 24.14 -2.18 -5.15
N ALA A 97 24.46 -1.12 -5.89
CA ALA A 97 23.46 -0.41 -6.68
C ALA A 97 22.83 -1.30 -7.76
N ASP A 98 23.58 -2.23 -8.34
CA ASP A 98 23.08 -3.10 -9.41
C ASP A 98 22.06 -4.10 -8.85
N ILE A 99 22.32 -4.66 -7.66
CA ILE A 99 21.38 -5.53 -6.96
C ILE A 99 20.14 -4.73 -6.54
N PHE A 100 20.32 -3.55 -5.95
CA PHE A 100 19.21 -2.69 -5.54
C PHE A 100 18.27 -2.37 -6.70
N TRP A 101 18.80 -1.98 -7.87
CA TRP A 101 17.99 -1.68 -9.05
C TRP A 101 17.31 -2.91 -9.63
N SER A 102 17.97 -4.07 -9.58
CA SER A 102 17.37 -5.35 -9.98
C SER A 102 16.18 -5.70 -9.07
N ASP A 103 16.37 -5.65 -7.76
CA ASP A 103 15.32 -5.96 -6.78
C ASP A 103 14.18 -4.93 -6.82
N LEU A 104 14.48 -3.66 -7.05
CA LEU A 104 13.46 -2.62 -7.23
C LEU A 104 12.61 -2.89 -8.48
N ARG A 105 13.21 -3.40 -9.55
CA ARG A 105 12.46 -3.75 -10.76
C ARG A 105 11.58 -4.98 -10.56
N ASP A 106 12.10 -6.01 -9.89
CA ASP A 106 11.38 -7.29 -9.76
C ASP A 106 10.43 -7.28 -8.55
N ILE A 107 10.98 -7.12 -7.35
CA ILE A 107 10.24 -7.10 -6.09
C ILE A 107 9.47 -5.80 -5.95
N GLY A 108 10.07 -4.66 -6.33
CA GLY A 108 9.41 -3.37 -6.23
C GLY A 108 8.18 -3.26 -7.12
N ALA A 109 8.21 -3.79 -8.35
CA ALA A 109 7.03 -3.82 -9.22
C ALA A 109 5.88 -4.66 -8.63
N LEU A 110 6.19 -5.82 -8.03
CA LEU A 110 5.21 -6.63 -7.32
C LEU A 110 4.60 -5.86 -6.14
N MET A 111 5.43 -5.19 -5.33
CA MET A 111 4.97 -4.39 -4.19
C MET A 111 4.08 -3.22 -4.62
N VAL A 112 4.43 -2.55 -5.72
CA VAL A 112 3.60 -1.49 -6.30
C VAL A 112 2.23 -2.05 -6.68
N GLY A 113 2.19 -3.16 -7.42
CA GLY A 113 0.93 -3.82 -7.80
C GLY A 113 0.09 -4.22 -6.59
N LEU A 114 0.74 -4.81 -5.57
CA LEU A 114 0.11 -5.29 -4.34
C LEU A 114 -0.52 -4.17 -3.50
N VAL A 115 0.07 -2.98 -3.51
CA VAL A 115 -0.46 -1.82 -2.77
C VAL A 115 -1.48 -1.06 -3.60
N VAL A 116 -1.17 -0.76 -4.87
CA VAL A 116 -2.02 0.10 -5.71
C VAL A 116 -3.32 -0.60 -6.08
N MET A 117 -3.28 -1.83 -6.59
CA MET A 117 -4.48 -2.45 -7.15
C MET A 117 -5.62 -2.61 -6.14
N PRO A 118 -5.39 -3.13 -4.92
CA PRO A 118 -6.47 -3.25 -3.94
C PRO A 118 -6.99 -1.87 -3.51
N ALA A 119 -6.12 -0.88 -3.35
CA ALA A 119 -6.51 0.47 -3.00
C ALA A 119 -7.36 1.14 -4.09
N LEU A 120 -7.02 0.94 -5.36
CA LEU A 120 -7.81 1.41 -6.49
C LEU A 120 -9.19 0.76 -6.52
N LEU A 121 -9.27 -0.55 -6.30
CA LEU A 121 -10.56 -1.25 -6.21
C LEU A 121 -11.43 -0.71 -5.07
N GLY A 122 -10.85 -0.53 -3.88
CA GLY A 122 -11.53 0.09 -2.74
C GLY A 122 -12.00 1.51 -3.05
N GLY A 123 -11.14 2.33 -3.63
CA GLY A 123 -11.47 3.69 -4.06
C GLY A 123 -12.60 3.73 -5.09
N LEU A 124 -12.55 2.85 -6.09
CA LEU A 124 -13.52 2.77 -7.18
C LEU A 124 -14.92 2.41 -6.67
N ILE A 125 -15.04 1.40 -5.80
CA ILE A 125 -16.33 1.00 -5.19
C ILE A 125 -17.03 2.22 -4.57
N THR A 126 -16.27 3.10 -3.94
CA THR A 126 -16.83 4.27 -3.26
C THR A 126 -17.08 5.45 -4.18
N GLY A 127 -16.35 5.55 -5.29
CA GLY A 127 -16.63 6.49 -6.36
C GLY A 127 -17.97 6.19 -7.04
N LEU A 128 -18.22 4.93 -7.37
CA LEU A 128 -19.46 4.49 -8.02
C LEU A 128 -20.68 4.76 -7.13
N THR A 129 -20.60 4.44 -5.84
CA THR A 129 -21.70 4.66 -4.89
C THR A 129 -22.02 6.14 -4.61
N ARG A 130 -21.12 7.07 -4.93
CA ARG A 130 -21.36 8.53 -4.83
C ARG A 130 -22.06 9.07 -6.08
N ALA A 131 -21.61 8.67 -7.27
CA ALA A 131 -22.23 9.06 -8.53
C ALA A 131 -23.73 8.72 -8.55
N ASP A 132 -24.09 7.53 -8.07
CA ASP A 132 -25.50 7.09 -7.96
C ASP A 132 -26.35 7.98 -7.06
N ARG A 133 -25.79 8.50 -5.95
CA ARG A 133 -26.54 9.38 -5.04
C ARG A 133 -26.78 10.76 -5.64
N GLU A 134 -25.78 11.30 -6.33
CA GLU A 134 -25.91 12.59 -7.01
C GLU A 134 -26.97 12.51 -8.12
N TYR A 135 -26.97 11.42 -8.92
CA TYR A 135 -27.99 11.18 -9.93
C TYR A 135 -29.41 11.09 -9.33
N ARG A 136 -29.60 10.31 -8.26
CA ARG A 136 -30.92 10.19 -7.58
C ARG A 136 -31.41 11.48 -6.93
N SER A 137 -30.52 12.42 -6.64
CA SER A 137 -30.87 13.70 -5.99
C SER A 137 -31.37 14.76 -6.98
N CYS A 138 -31.24 14.53 -8.29
CA CYS A 138 -31.71 15.42 -9.35
C CYS A 138 -32.37 14.62 -10.49
N PRO A 139 -33.56 14.04 -10.26
CA PRO A 139 -34.25 13.25 -11.28
C PRO A 139 -34.74 14.08 -12.49
N ASP A 140 -34.87 15.40 -12.35
CA ASP A 140 -35.59 16.26 -13.32
C ASP A 140 -34.70 17.24 -14.10
N ARG A 141 -33.45 16.88 -14.40
CA ARG A 141 -32.59 17.63 -15.34
C ARG A 141 -32.45 16.93 -16.68
#